data_AF-A0A0B5FLC7-F1
#
_entry.id   AF-A0A0B5FLC7-F1
#
_cell.length_a   1.000
_cell.length_b   1.000
_cell.length_c   1.000
_cell.angle_alpha   90.00
_cell.angle_beta   90.00
_cell.angle_gamma   90.00
#
_symmetry.space_group_name_H-M   'P 1'
#
loop_
_entity.id
_entity.type
_entity.pdbx_description
1 polymer ?
#
loop_
_entity_poly.entity_id
_entity_poly.type
_entity_poly.pdbx_seq_one_letter_code
_entity_poly.pdbx_strand_id
1 'polypeptide(L)'
;MIYPVPNTVIEGDGFYISYNNHDHAIYGCDTTALVFGQMQAFYILNGDHRAGYAAVMSDGYDACLSYFLARPEKINKFSDKVPEAALPK
;
A
#
# COMPACT_ATOMS: atom_id res chain seq x y z
N MET A 1 27.95 -10.96 -2.16
CA MET A 1 26.95 -9.87 -2.29
C MET A 1 25.60 -10.47 -1.97
N ILE A 2 24.88 -9.92 -1.00
CA ILE A 2 23.47 -10.29 -0.76
C ILE A 2 22.65 -9.24 -1.52
N TYR A 3 21.93 -9.66 -2.56
CA TYR A 3 21.00 -8.78 -3.24
C TYR A 3 19.74 -8.65 -2.37
N PRO A 4 19.17 -7.45 -2.22
CA PRO A 4 17.89 -7.30 -1.54
C PRO A 4 16.82 -8.09 -2.30
N VAL A 5 15.96 -8.79 -1.57
CA VAL A 5 14.79 -9.46 -2.16
C VAL A 5 13.82 -8.35 -2.61
N PRO A 6 13.34 -8.34 -3.85
CA PRO A 6 12.42 -7.30 -4.30
C PRO A 6 11.01 -7.52 -3.77
N ASN A 7 10.23 -6.43 -3.68
CA ASN A 7 8.79 -6.51 -3.44
C ASN A 7 8.06 -7.12 -4.63
N THR A 8 6.91 -7.75 -4.38
CA THR A 8 5.97 -8.10 -5.46
C THR A 8 5.14 -6.87 -5.80
N VAL A 9 5.09 -6.51 -7.08
CA VAL A 9 4.38 -5.31 -7.56
C VAL A 9 3.22 -5.68 -8.48
N ILE A 10 2.09 -4.98 -8.32
CA ILE A 10 0.95 -5.00 -9.25
C ILE A 10 0.75 -3.57 -9.75
N GLU A 11 0.87 -3.35 -11.05
CA GLU A 11 0.82 -2.03 -11.70
C GLU A 11 -0.61 -1.56 -11.97
N GLY A 12 -0.91 -0.31 -11.61
CA GLY A 12 -2.14 0.41 -11.95
C GLY A 12 -1.83 1.66 -12.78
N ASP A 13 -2.85 2.37 -13.23
CA ASP A 13 -2.66 3.62 -13.97
C ASP A 13 -2.33 4.76 -13.00
N GLY A 14 -1.04 5.13 -12.92
CA GLY A 14 -0.56 6.21 -12.05
C GLY A 14 -0.40 5.84 -10.58
N PHE A 15 -0.46 4.55 -10.23
CA PHE A 15 -0.21 4.00 -8.90
C PHE A 15 0.20 2.53 -8.99
N TYR A 16 0.71 1.94 -7.91
CA TYR A 16 0.95 0.49 -7.85
C TYR A 16 0.77 -0.06 -6.45
N ILE A 17 0.54 -1.37 -6.36
CA ILE A 17 0.49 -2.12 -5.10
C ILE A 17 1.81 -2.84 -4.90
N SER A 18 2.46 -2.62 -3.75
CA SER A 18 3.75 -3.20 -3.40
C SER A 18 3.63 -4.08 -2.16
N TYR A 19 3.86 -5.37 -2.30
CA TYR A 19 3.89 -6.33 -1.19
C TYR A 19 5.33 -6.67 -0.78
N ASN A 20 5.63 -6.51 0.51
CA ASN A 20 6.91 -6.82 1.13
C ASN A 20 6.72 -7.90 2.18
N ASN A 21 7.45 -9.01 2.06
CA ASN A 21 7.38 -10.16 2.96
C ASN A 21 8.73 -10.54 3.58
N HIS A 22 9.71 -9.64 3.52
CA HIS A 22 11.09 -9.93 3.92
C HIS A 22 11.65 -8.89 4.89
N ASP A 23 11.19 -7.64 4.85
CA ASP A 23 11.67 -6.57 5.73
C ASP A 23 10.97 -6.53 7.10
N HIS A 24 10.75 -7.70 7.71
CA HIS A 24 10.08 -7.82 9.01
C HIS A 24 10.83 -7.09 10.13
N ALA A 25 12.16 -6.99 10.04
CA ALA A 25 12.97 -6.24 10.99
C ALA A 25 12.65 -4.73 10.99
N ILE A 26 12.19 -4.20 9.85
CA ILE A 26 11.80 -2.80 9.69
C ILE A 26 10.31 -2.67 10.04
N TYR A 27 9.45 -3.38 9.31
CA TYR A 27 8.00 -3.18 9.36
C TYR A 27 7.30 -3.96 10.49
N GLY A 28 7.95 -4.95 11.08
CA GLY A 28 7.40 -5.81 12.13
C GLY A 28 6.57 -6.98 11.60
N CYS A 29 6.18 -6.97 10.32
CA CYS A 29 5.44 -8.03 9.64
C CYS A 29 5.52 -7.83 8.12
N ASP A 30 4.85 -8.70 7.37
CA ASP A 30 4.52 -8.43 5.97
C ASP A 30 3.79 -7.09 5.84
N THR A 31 3.99 -6.39 4.72
CA THR A 31 3.24 -5.18 4.43
C THR A 31 2.76 -5.15 2.99
N THR A 32 1.66 -4.44 2.78
CA THR A 32 1.15 -4.11 1.46
C THR A 32 0.97 -2.60 1.39
N ALA A 33 1.64 -1.96 0.45
CA ALA A 33 1.57 -0.53 0.23
C ALA A 33 0.77 -0.21 -1.05
N LEU A 34 -0.16 0.73 -0.96
CA LEU A 34 -0.62 1.50 -2.11
C LEU A 34 0.35 2.65 -2.31
N VAL A 35 1.01 2.69 -3.47
CA VAL A 35 1.98 3.72 -3.81
C VAL A 35 1.39 4.63 -4.87
N PHE A 36 1.26 5.92 -4.56
CA PHE A 36 0.75 6.92 -5.48
C PHE A 36 1.86 7.48 -6.38
N GLY A 37 1.56 7.61 -7.67
CA GLY A 37 2.49 8.10 -8.67
C GLY A 37 3.75 7.22 -8.76
N GLN A 38 4.87 7.84 -9.12
CA GLN A 38 6.19 7.22 -9.05
C GLN A 38 6.82 7.49 -7.67
N MET A 39 6.31 6.82 -6.63
CA MET A 39 6.83 6.91 -5.24
C MET A 39 6.58 8.26 -4.54
N GLN A 40 5.47 8.93 -4.84
CA GLN A 40 5.15 10.24 -4.23
C GLN A 40 4.53 10.12 -2.83
N ALA A 41 3.79 9.03 -2.58
CA ALA A 41 3.22 8.72 -1.28
C ALA A 41 3.08 7.20 -1.10
N PHE A 42 3.20 6.74 0.15
CA PHE A 42 3.13 5.34 0.55
C PHE A 42 2.06 5.13 1.61
N TYR A 43 0.95 4.49 1.23
CA TYR A 43 -0.12 4.13 2.16
C TYR A 43 -0.01 2.66 2.52
N ILE A 44 0.50 2.37 3.71
CA ILE A 44 1.03 1.06 4.08
C ILE A 44 0.10 0.37 5.09
N LEU A 45 -0.34 -0.84 4.76
CA LEU A 45 -1.07 -1.73 5.67
C LEU A 45 -0.17 -2.87 6.17
N ASN A 46 -0.37 -3.28 7.42
CA ASN A 46 0.18 -4.49 8.02
C ASN A 46 -0.53 -5.74 7.46
N GLY A 47 0.23 -6.63 6.83
CA GLY A 47 -0.24 -7.89 6.26
C GLY A 47 -0.25 -7.91 4.73
N ASP A 48 -0.66 -9.06 4.18
CA ASP A 48 -0.92 -9.25 2.75
C ASP A 48 -2.34 -8.81 2.39
N HIS A 49 -2.45 -7.69 1.68
CA HIS A 49 -3.71 -7.11 1.21
C HIS A 49 -3.88 -7.20 -0.31
N ARG A 50 -3.01 -7.94 -1.02
CA ARG A 50 -3.03 -8.01 -2.49
C ARG A 50 -4.38 -8.44 -3.04
N ALA A 51 -5.02 -9.44 -2.42
CA ALA A 51 -6.35 -9.91 -2.84
C ALA A 51 -7.43 -8.84 -2.68
N GLY A 52 -7.34 -8.02 -1.62
CA GLY A 52 -8.28 -6.94 -1.38
C GLY A 52 -8.10 -5.78 -2.36
N TYR A 53 -6.85 -5.39 -2.64
CA TYR A 53 -6.56 -4.40 -3.66
C TYR A 53 -6.96 -4.89 -5.06
N ALA A 54 -6.64 -6.14 -5.43
CA ALA A 54 -6.97 -6.72 -6.72
C ALA A 54 -8.48 -6.64 -7.05
N ALA A 55 -9.34 -6.68 -6.03
CA ALA A 55 -10.80 -6.58 -6.19
C ALA A 55 -11.29 -5.16 -6.54
N VAL A 56 -10.52 -4.12 -6.24
CA VAL A 56 -10.91 -2.70 -6.45
C VAL A 56 -9.98 -1.96 -7.41
N MET A 57 -8.89 -2.60 -7.82
CA MET A 57 -7.83 -1.96 -8.61
C MET A 57 -8.30 -1.52 -9.99
N SER A 58 -9.26 -2.24 -10.59
CA SER A 58 -9.90 -1.86 -11.85
C SER A 58 -10.69 -0.56 -11.76
N ASP A 59 -11.09 -0.16 -10.56
CA ASP A 59 -11.88 1.05 -10.30
C ASP A 59 -10.97 2.26 -10.03
N GLY A 60 -9.65 2.05 -10.09
CA GLY A 60 -8.63 3.10 -10.02
C GLY A 60 -8.10 3.40 -8.62
N TYR A 61 -7.29 4.45 -8.56
CA TYR A 61 -6.56 4.85 -7.35
C TYR A 61 -7.50 5.20 -6.19
N ASP A 62 -8.57 5.94 -6.43
CA ASP A 62 -9.49 6.40 -5.38
C ASP A 62 -10.20 5.22 -4.69
N ALA A 63 -10.50 4.15 -5.43
CA ALA A 63 -11.06 2.93 -4.86
C ALA A 63 -10.03 2.19 -4.00
N CYS A 64 -8.77 2.16 -4.41
CA CYS A 64 -7.67 1.63 -3.61
C CYS A 64 -7.40 2.47 -2.35
N LEU A 65 -7.47 3.80 -2.45
CA LEU A 65 -7.32 4.69 -1.31
C LEU A 65 -8.48 4.51 -0.33
N SER A 66 -9.71 4.37 -0.83
CA SER A 66 -10.88 4.04 -0.02
C SER A 66 -10.73 2.70 0.70
N TYR A 67 -10.17 1.68 0.02
CA TYR A 67 -9.82 0.39 0.64
C TYR A 67 -8.82 0.57 1.79
N PHE A 68 -7.80 1.42 1.62
CA PHE A 68 -6.83 1.75 2.67
C PHE A 68 -7.50 2.45 3.86
N LEU A 69 -8.28 3.51 3.60
CA LEU A 69 -8.94 4.33 4.61
C LEU A 69 -9.95 3.55 5.47
N ALA A 70 -10.55 2.50 4.91
CA ALA A 70 -11.48 1.62 5.63
C ALA A 70 -10.80 0.70 6.65
N ARG A 71 -9.46 0.74 6.81
CA ARG A 71 -8.67 -0.16 7.69
C ARG A 71 -7.72 0.60 8.62
N PRO A 72 -8.22 1.57 9.41
CA PRO A 72 -7.37 2.38 10.28
C PRO A 72 -6.54 1.54 11.28
N GLU A 73 -7.08 0.40 11.72
CA GLU A 73 -6.43 -0.53 12.65
C GLU A 73 -5.28 -1.34 12.03
N LYS A 74 -5.17 -1.35 10.69
CA LYS A 74 -4.11 -2.05 9.96
C LYS A 74 -3.02 -1.13 9.46
N ILE A 75 -3.17 0.18 9.59
CA ILE A 75 -2.17 1.14 9.11
C ILE A 75 -0.82 0.89 9.81
N ASN A 76 0.23 0.70 9.01
CA ASN A 76 1.58 0.57 9.51
C ASN A 76 2.09 1.93 9.99
N LYS A 77 2.89 1.95 11.06
CA LYS A 77 3.48 3.18 11.63
C LYS A 77 4.34 4.00 10.66
N PHE A 78 4.84 3.39 9.57
CA PHE A 78 5.61 4.04 8.52
C PHE A 78 4.77 4.52 7.33
N SER A 79 3.44 4.39 7.39
CA SER A 79 2.56 4.92 6.36
C SER A 79 2.61 6.46 6.35
N ASP A 80 2.59 7.04 5.16
CA ASP A 80 2.36 8.46 4.99
C ASP A 80 0.95 8.82 5.48
N LYS A 81 0.81 10.08 5.91
CA LYS A 81 -0.49 10.65 6.26
C LYS A 81 -1.30 10.91 4.99
N VAL A 82 -2.56 10.52 5.01
CA VAL A 82 -3.49 10.89 3.92
C VAL A 82 -3.78 12.39 4.02
N PRO A 83 -3.63 13.17 2.94
CA PRO A 83 -4.02 14.57 2.93
C PRO A 83 -5.50 14.72 3.28
N GLU A 84 -5.85 15.74 4.08
CA GLU A 84 -7.24 15.96 4.52
C GLU A 84 -8.21 16.11 3.34
N ALA A 85 -7.76 16.68 2.23
CA ALA A 85 -8.53 16.81 0.99
C ALA A 85 -8.92 15.47 0.32
N ALA A 86 -8.24 14.38 0.68
CA ALA A 86 -8.49 13.04 0.14
C ALA A 86 -9.34 12.17 1.08
N LEU A 87 -9.78 12.70 2.22
CA LEU A 87 -10.73 12.02 3.10
C LEU A 87 -12.16 12.15 2.54
N PRO A 88 -12.99 11.11 2.65
CA PRO A 88 -14.42 11.23 2.34
C PRO A 88 -15.06 12.30 3.21
N LYS A 89 -15.89 13.15 2.60
CA LYS A 89 -16.66 14.21 3.27
C LYS A 89 -17.89 13.66 3.98
#